data_AF-A0AA91ZT67-F1
#
_entry.id   AF-A0AA91ZT67-F1
#
_cell.length_a   1.000
_cell.length_b   1.000
_cell.length_c   1.000
_cell.angle_alpha   90.00
_cell.angle_beta   90.00
_cell.angle_gamma   90.00
#
_symmetry.space_group_name_H-M   'P 1'
#
loop_
_entity.id
_entity.type
_entity.pdbx_description
1 polymer ?
#
loop_
_entity_poly.entity_id
_entity_poly.type
_entity_poly.pdbx_seq_one_letter_code
_entity_poly.pdbx_strand_id
1 'polypeptide(L)'
;MKKKIIALLICIIVGIVALAIVIYNKESEECKTVAVQIQSIIVDHNSLPVSNVKIYEDLVANEERAISNSQGEFNFYSGVCGEFTLQFVTPDGKKYTKKYDREHVPKLVKLENEN
;
A
#
# COMPACT_ATOMS: atom_id res chain seq x y z
N MET A 1 -52.88 14.97 -14.18
CA MET A 1 -51.54 14.96 -14.84
C MET A 1 -50.42 15.39 -13.90
N LYS A 2 -50.53 16.53 -13.19
CA LYS A 2 -49.48 17.05 -12.28
C LYS A 2 -48.97 16.06 -11.21
N LYS A 3 -49.85 15.31 -10.54
CA LYS A 3 -49.45 14.29 -9.53
C LYS A 3 -48.66 13.11 -10.11
N LYS A 4 -48.94 12.71 -11.37
CA LYS A 4 -48.19 11.65 -12.06
C LYS A 4 -46.78 12.12 -12.46
N ILE A 5 -46.65 13.39 -12.83
CA ILE A 5 -45.35 14.02 -13.17
C ILE A 5 -44.49 14.16 -11.90
N ILE A 6 -45.06 14.58 -10.78
CA ILE A 6 -44.36 14.68 -9.49
C ILE A 6 -43.84 13.32 -9.03
N ALA A 7 -44.66 12.27 -9.11
CA ALA A 7 -44.23 10.91 -8.76
C ALA A 7 -43.06 10.42 -9.62
N LEU A 8 -43.09 10.73 -10.92
CA LEU A 8 -42.05 10.32 -11.88
C LEU A 8 -40.71 11.00 -11.58
N LEU A 9 -40.73 12.28 -11.23
CA LEU A 9 -39.54 13.03 -10.83
C LEU A 9 -38.92 12.48 -9.53
N ILE A 10 -39.74 12.11 -8.55
CA ILE A 10 -39.27 11.49 -7.31
C ILE A 10 -38.57 10.15 -7.59
N CYS A 11 -39.15 9.30 -8.45
CA CYS A 11 -38.53 8.02 -8.82
C CYS A 11 -37.17 8.19 -9.52
N ILE A 12 -37.03 9.19 -10.39
CA ILE A 12 -35.75 9.48 -11.06
C ILE A 12 -34.68 9.89 -10.04
N ILE A 13 -35.03 10.77 -9.10
CA ILE A 13 -34.10 11.22 -8.06
C ILE A 13 -33.63 10.06 -7.18
N VAL A 14 -34.54 9.21 -6.71
CA VAL A 14 -34.19 8.03 -5.90
C VAL A 14 -33.30 7.06 -6.68
N GLY A 15 -33.56 6.86 -7.97
CA GLY A 15 -32.72 6.02 -8.83
C GLY A 15 -31.29 6.55 -8.99
N ILE A 16 -31.12 7.87 -9.18
CA ILE A 16 -29.80 8.50 -9.30
C ILE A 16 -29.03 8.38 -7.98
N VAL A 17 -29.68 8.63 -6.84
CA VAL A 17 -29.04 8.52 -5.51
C VAL A 17 -28.61 7.08 -5.24
N ALA A 18 -29.45 6.09 -5.57
CA ALA A 18 -29.09 4.68 -5.41
C ALA A 18 -27.89 4.30 -6.31
N LEU A 19 -27.85 4.75 -7.56
CA LEU A 19 -26.73 4.50 -8.47
C LEU A 19 -25.43 5.13 -7.96
N ALA A 20 -25.49 6.37 -7.47
CA ALA A 20 -24.32 7.05 -6.92
C ALA A 20 -23.74 6.32 -5.71
N ILE A 21 -24.59 5.81 -4.80
CA ILE A 21 -24.16 5.01 -3.64
C ILE A 21 -23.47 3.71 -4.09
N VAL A 22 -24.00 3.01 -5.09
CA VAL A 22 -23.40 1.77 -5.61
C VAL A 22 -22.03 2.04 -6.26
N ILE A 23 -21.90 3.11 -7.04
CA ILE A 23 -20.63 3.50 -7.67
C ILE A 23 -19.60 3.89 -6.61
N TYR A 24 -20.00 4.72 -5.64
CA TYR A 24 -19.13 5.16 -4.55
C TYR A 24 -18.66 3.99 -3.68
N ASN A 25 -19.55 3.06 -3.35
CA ASN A 25 -19.18 1.87 -2.58
C ASN A 25 -18.27 0.93 -3.37
N LYS A 26 -18.42 0.84 -4.69
CA LYS A 26 -17.56 0.01 -5.55
C LYS A 26 -16.11 0.50 -5.58
N GLU A 27 -15.88 1.81 -5.51
CA GLU A 27 -14.52 2.37 -5.37
C GLU A 27 -13.89 2.08 -4.00
N SER A 28 -14.70 1.93 -2.95
CA SER A 28 -14.21 1.65 -1.58
C SER A 28 -13.87 0.17 -1.32
N GLU A 29 -14.24 -0.77 -2.19
CA GLU A 29 -14.01 -2.22 -2.00
C GLU A 29 -12.61 -2.70 -2.43
N GLU A 30 -11.74 -1.84 -2.98
CA GLU A 30 -10.52 -2.31 -3.64
C GLU A 30 -9.37 -2.72 -2.72
N CYS A 31 -9.48 -2.55 -1.39
CA CYS A 31 -8.65 -3.37 -0.51
C CYS A 31 -9.26 -4.77 -0.40
N LYS A 32 -8.96 -5.63 -1.39
CA LYS A 32 -9.15 -7.07 -1.26
C LYS A 32 -8.57 -7.48 0.09
N THR A 33 -9.35 -8.22 0.88
CA THR A 33 -9.00 -8.76 2.20
C THR A 33 -7.82 -9.75 2.17
N VAL A 34 -7.08 -9.80 1.07
CA VAL A 34 -5.97 -10.70 0.77
C VAL A 34 -4.68 -9.92 0.90
N ALA A 35 -3.75 -10.46 1.68
CA ALA A 35 -2.42 -9.88 1.81
C ALA A 35 -1.66 -9.95 0.47
N VAL A 36 -0.96 -8.87 0.13
CA VAL A 36 -0.12 -8.79 -1.08
C VAL A 36 1.30 -9.18 -0.74
N GLN A 37 1.90 -10.03 -1.57
CA GLN A 37 3.30 -10.37 -1.43
C GLN A 37 4.18 -9.22 -1.93
N ILE A 38 5.07 -8.76 -1.08
CA ILE A 38 6.11 -7.80 -1.42
C ILE A 38 7.41 -8.57 -1.56
N GLN A 39 8.12 -8.33 -2.67
CA GLN A 39 9.44 -8.89 -2.92
C GLN A 39 10.32 -7.82 -3.56
N SER A 40 11.49 -7.57 -2.99
CA SER A 40 12.43 -6.57 -3.51
C SER A 40 13.87 -6.86 -3.08
N ILE A 41 14.80 -6.20 -3.75
CA ILE A 41 16.24 -6.18 -3.46
C ILE A 41 16.61 -4.82 -2.90
N ILE A 42 17.32 -4.79 -1.77
CA ILE A 42 17.84 -3.57 -1.15
C ILE A 42 19.27 -3.33 -1.63
N VAL A 43 19.53 -2.14 -2.14
CA VAL A 43 20.87 -1.71 -2.58
C VAL A 43 21.28 -0.37 -1.96
N ASP A 44 22.58 -0.14 -1.88
CA ASP A 44 23.16 1.14 -1.44
C ASP A 44 23.22 2.18 -2.57
N HIS A 45 23.87 3.31 -2.29
CA HIS A 45 24.06 4.40 -3.26
C HIS A 45 24.83 3.98 -4.53
N ASN A 46 25.68 2.95 -4.43
CA ASN A 46 26.47 2.37 -5.52
C ASN A 46 25.78 1.17 -6.19
N SER A 47 24.51 0.93 -5.88
CA SER A 47 23.74 -0.22 -6.39
C SER A 47 24.30 -1.58 -5.94
N LEU A 48 25.04 -1.62 -4.82
CA LEU A 48 25.50 -2.86 -4.22
C LEU A 48 24.45 -3.40 -3.24
N PRO A 49 24.18 -4.72 -3.23
CA PRO A 49 23.24 -5.33 -2.30
C PRO A 49 23.58 -5.07 -0.84
N VAL A 50 22.56 -4.83 -0.01
CA VAL A 50 22.72 -4.64 1.44
C VAL A 50 22.04 -5.78 2.20
N SER A 51 22.84 -6.60 2.84
CA SER A 51 22.39 -7.73 3.66
C SER A 51 22.02 -7.34 5.09
N ASN A 52 21.24 -8.19 5.77
CA ASN A 52 20.89 -8.05 7.18
C ASN A 52 20.14 -6.74 7.52
N VAL A 53 19.46 -6.15 6.53
CA VAL A 53 18.58 -5.00 6.74
C VAL A 53 17.27 -5.53 7.29
N LYS A 54 16.83 -4.98 8.42
CA LYS A 54 15.53 -5.30 9.03
C LYS A 54 14.45 -4.42 8.42
N ILE A 55 13.33 -5.02 8.02
CA ILE A 55 12.21 -4.33 7.38
C ILE A 55 11.02 -4.32 8.33
N TYR A 56 10.44 -3.13 8.54
CA TYR A 56 9.25 -2.91 9.35
C TYR A 56 8.17 -2.21 8.52
N GLU A 57 6.90 -2.48 8.83
CA GLU A 57 5.74 -1.91 8.16
C GLU A 57 4.94 -1.02 9.14
N ASP A 58 4.64 0.21 8.72
CA ASP A 58 4.13 1.34 9.52
C ASP A 58 3.00 1.00 10.50
N LEU A 59 2.02 0.19 10.06
CA LEU A 59 0.81 -0.09 10.84
C LEU A 59 1.02 -1.15 11.93
N VAL A 60 2.07 -1.96 11.83
CA VAL A 60 2.44 -2.95 12.84
C VAL A 60 3.72 -2.45 13.50
N ALA A 61 3.59 -1.32 14.19
CA ALA A 61 4.71 -0.76 14.94
C ALA A 61 5.27 -1.84 15.86
N ASN A 62 6.53 -2.22 15.61
CA ASN A 62 7.40 -3.12 16.38
C ASN A 62 7.52 -4.58 15.93
N GLU A 63 6.85 -5.04 14.86
CA GLU A 63 7.15 -6.36 14.29
C GLU A 63 8.05 -6.27 13.05
N GLU A 64 9.20 -6.95 13.13
CA GLU A 64 10.05 -7.18 11.96
C GLU A 64 9.30 -8.06 10.97
N ARG A 65 9.17 -7.59 9.72
CA ARG A 65 8.46 -8.30 8.65
C ARG A 65 9.38 -9.21 7.86
N ALA A 66 10.63 -8.80 7.69
CA ALA A 66 11.65 -9.54 6.98
C ALA A 66 13.06 -9.02 7.35
N ILE A 67 14.06 -9.84 7.01
CA ILE A 67 15.47 -9.46 7.00
C ILE A 67 16.02 -9.75 5.60
N SER A 68 16.79 -8.81 5.03
CA SER A 68 17.42 -9.04 3.72
C SER A 68 18.54 -10.09 3.76
N ASN A 69 18.59 -10.96 2.75
CA ASN A 69 19.63 -11.99 2.63
C ASN A 69 20.97 -11.40 2.10
N SER A 70 21.95 -12.26 1.81
CA SER A 70 23.26 -11.83 1.29
C SER A 70 23.21 -11.15 -0.08
N GLN A 71 22.14 -11.35 -0.85
CA GLN A 71 21.86 -10.67 -2.12
C GLN A 71 20.96 -9.44 -1.94
N GLY A 72 20.70 -9.02 -0.70
CA GLY A 72 19.81 -7.90 -0.38
C GLY A 72 18.33 -8.17 -0.61
N GLU A 73 17.95 -9.40 -0.98
CA GLU A 73 16.57 -9.78 -1.23
C GLU A 73 15.78 -9.90 0.07
N PHE A 74 14.55 -9.40 0.08
CA PHE A 74 13.57 -9.65 1.13
C PHE A 74 12.21 -9.96 0.53
N ASN A 75 11.37 -10.67 1.27
CA ASN A 75 9.98 -10.89 0.93
C ASN A 75 9.12 -11.03 2.19
N PHE A 76 7.89 -10.52 2.14
CA PHE A 76 6.87 -10.72 3.17
C PHE A 76 5.47 -10.44 2.61
N TYR A 77 4.42 -10.78 3.34
CA TYR A 77 3.04 -10.45 2.98
C TYR A 77 2.56 -9.22 3.75
N SER A 78 2.08 -8.21 3.04
CA SER A 78 1.46 -7.01 3.61
C SER A 78 -0.05 -7.13 3.57
N GLY A 79 -0.69 -6.97 4.73
CA GLY A 79 -2.14 -6.85 4.85
C GLY A 79 -2.63 -5.40 4.82
N VAL A 80 -1.72 -4.42 4.72
CA VAL A 80 -2.09 -3.00 4.76
C VAL A 80 -2.85 -2.62 3.49
N CYS A 81 -3.80 -1.72 3.62
CA CYS A 81 -4.59 -1.20 2.50
C CYS A 81 -4.07 0.17 2.09
N GLY A 82 -3.89 0.40 0.78
CA GLY A 82 -3.44 1.68 0.24
C GLY A 82 -1.95 1.95 0.49
N GLU A 83 -1.64 3.22 0.74
CA GLU A 83 -0.28 3.66 1.03
C GLU A 83 0.19 3.19 2.41
N PHE A 84 1.43 2.72 2.48
CA PHE A 84 2.09 2.40 3.74
C PHE A 84 3.56 2.81 3.71
N THR A 85 4.13 2.87 4.90
CA THR A 85 5.53 3.18 5.08
C THR A 85 6.33 1.92 5.39
N LEU A 86 7.44 1.74 4.68
CA LEU A 86 8.48 0.78 5.06
C LEU A 86 9.61 1.49 5.78
N GLN A 87 10.01 0.95 6.92
CA GLN A 87 11.24 1.32 7.60
C GLN A 87 12.28 0.23 7.38
N PHE A 88 13.46 0.65 6.93
CA PHE A 88 14.63 -0.18 6.72
C PHE A 88 15.68 0.17 7.76
N VAL A 89 16.10 -0.79 8.57
CA VAL A 89 17.13 -0.61 9.61
C VAL A 89 18.35 -1.44 9.24
N THR A 90 19.44 -0.77 8.88
CA THR A 90 20.70 -1.43 8.49
C THR A 90 21.45 -1.99 9.71
N PRO A 91 22.42 -2.89 9.51
CA PRO A 91 23.21 -3.48 10.61
C PRO A 91 23.96 -2.46 11.48
N ASP A 92 24.35 -1.31 10.90
CA ASP A 92 24.98 -0.20 11.61
C ASP A 92 23.98 0.71 12.34
N GLY A 93 22.68 0.37 12.31
CA GLY A 93 21.63 1.08 13.02
C GLY A 93 21.04 2.28 12.28
N LYS A 94 21.47 2.58 11.04
CA LYS A 94 20.83 3.64 10.24
C LYS A 94 19.41 3.24 9.86
N LYS A 95 18.53 4.22 9.84
CA LYS A 95 17.12 4.04 9.53
C LYS A 95 16.77 4.82 8.28
N TYR A 96 16.11 4.16 7.34
CA TYR A 96 15.55 4.76 6.13
C TYR A 96 14.05 4.49 6.12
N THR A 97 13.28 5.44 5.63
CA THR A 97 11.83 5.36 5.61
C THR A 97 11.36 5.73 4.23
N LYS A 98 10.52 4.90 3.60
CA LYS A 98 9.96 5.16 2.27
C LYS A 98 8.48 4.81 2.27
N LYS A 99 7.67 5.69 1.67
CA LYS A 99 6.24 5.44 1.45
C LYS A 99 6.03 4.78 0.10
N TYR A 100 5.13 3.80 0.07
CA TYR A 100 4.75 3.10 -1.14
C TYR A 100 3.25 2.92 -1.17
N ASP A 101 2.68 2.94 -2.37
CA ASP A 101 1.44 2.24 -2.64
C ASP A 101 1.74 0.73 -2.69
N ARG A 102 0.89 -0.09 -2.05
CA ARG A 102 1.09 -1.53 -1.91
C ARG A 102 1.31 -2.28 -3.20
N GLU A 103 0.66 -1.85 -4.26
CA GLU A 103 0.76 -2.51 -5.57
C GLU A 103 2.00 -2.05 -6.34
N HIS A 104 2.68 -1.02 -5.85
CA HIS A 104 3.75 -0.31 -6.54
C HIS A 104 5.07 -0.26 -5.75
N VAL A 105 5.31 -1.24 -4.87
CA VAL A 105 6.65 -1.43 -4.28
C VAL A 105 7.62 -1.88 -5.39
N PRO A 106 8.73 -1.16 -5.65
CA PRO A 106 9.64 -1.51 -6.72
C PRO A 106 10.40 -2.80 -6.40
N LYS A 107 10.85 -3.51 -7.44
CA LYS A 107 11.71 -4.70 -7.28
C LYS A 107 13.09 -4.39 -6.72
N LEU A 108 13.49 -3.12 -6.78
CA LEU A 108 14.78 -2.63 -6.30
C LEU A 108 14.56 -1.37 -5.49
N VAL A 109 14.97 -1.40 -4.23
CA VAL A 109 14.87 -0.31 -3.27
C VAL A 109 16.27 0.19 -2.98
N LYS A 110 16.52 1.45 -3.32
CA LYS A 110 17.78 2.12 -2.99
C LYS A 110 17.69 2.78 -1.61
N LEU A 111 18.64 2.50 -0.72
CA LEU A 111 18.77 3.20 0.55
C LEU A 111 19.52 4.51 0.33
N GLU A 112 18.76 5.59 0.24
CA GLU A 112 19.26 6.95 0.15
C GLU A 112 18.44 7.81 1.11
N ASN A 113 19.06 8.83 1.69
CA ASN A 113 18.32 9.82 2.47
C ASN A 113 17.44 10.62 1.51
N GLU A 114 16.20 10.88 1.89
CA GLU A 114 15.41 11.92 1.22
C GLU A 114 16.16 13.24 1.43
N ASN A 115 16.68 13.81 0.35
CA ASN A 115 17.32 15.13 0.33
C ASN A 115 16.25 16.22 0.37
#